data_AF-A0AAX4FVY9-F1
#
_entry.id   AF-A0AAX4FVY9-F1
#
_cell.length_a   1.000
_cell.length_b   1.000
_cell.length_c   1.000
_cell.angle_alpha   90.00
_cell.angle_beta   90.00
_cell.angle_gamma   90.00
#
_symmetry.space_group_name_H-M   'P 1'
#
loop_
_entity.id
_entity.type
_entity.pdbx_description
1 polymer ?
#
loop_
_entity_poly.entity_id
_entity_poly.type
_entity_poly.pdbx_seq_one_letter_code
_entity_poly.pdbx_strand_id
1 'polypeptide(L)'
;MKLKAPGARYIAFLILILIPSVTGYMAWEAREVNVTVLEIDGAPEGIIYITDPHVQASNIDHVRAVIAEINRLEPTIVLIGGDFVTGEEEDFALQEVWSQLDAPTYAVLGNHDYRVGIDGTTGLERTLATRASATLAADGYDVSALNDGSADTAFAEELIATLEENGVHVLRNEYLRLTAGDREIVIVGIDDGWAGMADPPSVPKTEAFTVYLIHEPSCRADWDADLILAGHTHGGQFLFPIIKQLNDQGSIELAGLFDADGRTPTYISRGICSADLAGVELRFNCQPEIVLINPTDEQLQALEDPVDLIHVPRKT
;
A
#
# COMPACT_ATOMS: atom_id res chain seq x y z
N MET A 1 52.34 -1.13 -16.62
CA MET A 1 52.13 -1.35 -15.17
C MET A 1 51.01 -2.36 -15.02
N LYS A 2 51.29 -3.62 -14.65
CA LYS A 2 50.24 -4.64 -14.42
C LYS A 2 49.79 -4.52 -12.96
N LEU A 3 48.58 -4.01 -12.73
CA LEU A 3 47.96 -4.05 -11.40
C LEU A 3 47.79 -5.53 -11.02
N LYS A 4 48.44 -5.99 -9.95
CA LYS A 4 48.16 -7.31 -9.36
C LYS A 4 46.73 -7.23 -8.83
N ALA A 5 45.86 -8.12 -9.29
CA ALA A 5 44.50 -8.23 -8.75
C ALA A 5 44.57 -8.38 -7.22
N PRO A 6 43.66 -7.74 -6.46
CA PRO A 6 43.63 -7.89 -5.01
C PRO A 6 43.57 -9.39 -4.68
N GLY A 7 44.50 -9.87 -3.84
CA GLY A 7 44.58 -11.28 -3.49
C GLY A 7 43.26 -11.75 -2.88
N ALA A 8 42.79 -12.95 -3.22
CA ALA A 8 41.49 -13.50 -2.84
C ALA A 8 41.13 -13.32 -1.34
N ARG A 9 42.13 -13.28 -0.46
CA ARG A 9 41.98 -12.98 0.97
C ARG A 9 41.37 -11.60 1.29
N TYR A 10 41.69 -10.56 0.51
CA TYR A 10 41.14 -9.21 0.70
C TYR A 10 39.71 -9.13 0.20
N ILE A 11 39.39 -9.83 -0.88
CA ILE A 11 38.01 -9.96 -1.38
C ILE A 11 37.16 -10.71 -0.36
N ALA A 12 37.65 -11.83 0.17
CA ALA A 12 36.96 -12.58 1.21
C ALA A 12 36.73 -11.75 2.49
N PHE A 13 37.72 -10.97 2.91
CA PHE A 13 37.59 -10.07 4.06
C PHE A 13 36.59 -8.94 3.81
N LEU A 14 36.58 -8.35 2.61
CA LEU A 14 35.60 -7.34 2.22
C LEU A 14 34.18 -7.91 2.20
N ILE A 15 33.98 -9.12 1.64
CA ILE A 15 32.69 -9.80 1.62
C ILE A 15 32.20 -10.07 3.05
N LEU A 16 33.10 -10.48 3.95
CA LEU A 16 32.78 -10.79 5.35
C LEU A 16 32.32 -9.57 6.15
N ILE A 17 32.73 -8.36 5.75
CA ILE A 17 32.24 -7.11 6.34
C ILE A 17 30.98 -6.62 5.63
N LEU A 18 31.00 -6.61 4.30
CA LEU A 18 29.97 -5.96 3.49
C LEU A 18 28.61 -6.67 3.60
N ILE A 19 28.58 -8.00 3.55
CA ILE A 19 27.30 -8.74 3.58
C ILE A 19 26.56 -8.49 4.90
N PRO A 20 27.14 -8.71 6.10
CA PRO A 20 26.44 -8.43 7.35
C PRO A 20 26.07 -6.95 7.52
N SER A 21 26.90 -6.02 7.05
CA SER A 21 26.59 -4.59 7.13
C SER A 21 25.42 -4.20 6.24
N VAL A 22 25.37 -4.69 5.00
CA VAL A 22 24.27 -4.40 4.06
C VAL A 22 22.99 -5.07 4.53
N THR A 23 23.02 -6.35 4.91
CA THR A 23 21.84 -7.04 5.46
C THR A 23 21.36 -6.40 6.76
N GLY A 24 22.29 -5.97 7.63
CA GLY A 24 21.95 -5.26 8.87
C GLY A 24 21.29 -3.90 8.61
N TYR A 25 21.80 -3.14 7.64
CA TYR A 25 21.15 -1.90 7.17
C TYR A 25 19.74 -2.18 6.63
N MET A 26 19.60 -3.21 5.78
CA MET A 26 18.32 -3.54 5.15
C MET A 26 17.26 -3.99 6.17
N ALA A 27 17.67 -4.73 7.20
CA ALA A 27 16.80 -5.15 8.29
C ALA A 27 16.44 -4.00 9.23
N TRP A 28 17.35 -3.03 9.42
CA TRP A 28 17.07 -1.81 10.16
C TRP A 28 16.07 -0.93 9.39
N GLU A 29 16.35 -0.65 8.11
CA GLU A 29 15.48 0.16 7.24
C GLU A 29 14.08 -0.44 7.09
N ALA A 30 13.95 -1.78 7.13
CA ALA A 30 12.65 -2.45 7.09
C ALA A 30 11.77 -2.22 8.33
N ARG A 31 12.34 -1.72 9.44
CA ARG A 31 11.62 -1.51 10.71
C ARG A 31 11.38 -0.05 11.05
N GLU A 32 12.09 0.86 10.40
CA GLU A 32 11.88 2.29 10.60
C GLU A 32 10.74 2.73 9.70
N VAL A 33 9.61 3.18 10.23
CA VAL A 33 8.51 3.69 9.38
C VAL A 33 8.72 5.18 9.10
N ASN A 34 8.60 5.59 7.84
CA ASN A 34 8.60 7.00 7.46
C ASN A 34 7.16 7.54 7.43
N VAL A 35 6.95 8.78 7.83
CA VAL A 35 5.68 9.49 7.57
C VAL A 35 5.85 10.30 6.30
N THR A 36 4.99 10.08 5.31
CA THR A 36 4.94 10.86 4.06
C THR A 36 3.70 11.73 4.06
N VAL A 37 3.87 13.03 3.82
CA VAL A 37 2.78 14.00 3.89
C VAL A 37 2.27 14.32 2.50
N LEU A 38 0.96 14.12 2.28
CA LEU A 38 0.28 14.57 1.08
C LEU A 38 -0.53 15.82 1.39
N GLU A 39 -0.24 16.91 0.69
CA GLU A 39 -1.06 18.13 0.70
C GLU A 39 -1.94 18.16 -0.55
N ILE A 40 -3.25 18.12 -0.35
CA ILE A 40 -4.25 17.98 -1.40
C ILE A 40 -5.36 19.01 -1.21
N ASP A 41 -5.53 19.88 -2.20
CA ASP A 41 -6.59 20.88 -2.19
C ASP A 41 -7.96 20.19 -2.14
N GLY A 42 -8.77 20.54 -1.13
CA GLY A 42 -10.12 20.01 -1.00
C GLY A 42 -10.26 18.84 -0.04
N ALA A 43 -9.19 18.07 0.21
CA ALA A 43 -9.24 16.93 1.10
C ALA A 43 -9.45 17.34 2.57
N PRO A 44 -10.16 16.52 3.36
CA PRO A 44 -10.22 16.69 4.82
C PRO A 44 -8.85 16.54 5.48
N GLU A 45 -8.70 17.13 6.65
CA GLU A 45 -7.45 17.06 7.42
C GLU A 45 -7.30 15.73 8.19
N GLY A 46 -6.05 15.32 8.37
CA GLY A 46 -5.65 14.25 9.30
C GLY A 46 -6.07 12.84 8.88
N ILE A 47 -6.15 12.55 7.59
CA ILE A 47 -6.43 11.18 7.11
C ILE A 47 -5.12 10.40 7.08
N ILE A 48 -5.10 9.20 7.66
CA ILE A 48 -3.97 8.27 7.53
C ILE A 48 -4.30 7.19 6.50
N TYR A 49 -3.31 6.86 5.66
CA TYR A 49 -3.35 5.71 4.75
C TYR A 49 -2.14 4.79 4.94
N ILE A 50 -2.40 3.50 5.07
CA ILE A 50 -1.41 2.41 5.13
C ILE A 50 -1.87 1.25 4.25
N THR A 51 -0.98 0.31 3.95
CA THR A 51 -1.27 -0.89 3.13
C THR A 51 -0.16 -1.92 3.29
N ASP A 52 -0.35 -3.11 2.73
CA ASP A 52 0.56 -4.24 2.74
C ASP A 52 1.11 -4.59 4.14
N PRO A 53 0.26 -4.72 5.19
CA PRO A 53 0.73 -5.08 6.52
C PRO A 53 1.19 -6.54 6.64
N HIS A 54 0.66 -7.46 5.82
CA HIS A 54 0.94 -8.91 5.85
C HIS A 54 1.20 -9.43 7.27
N VAL A 55 0.19 -9.32 8.13
CA VAL A 55 0.35 -9.54 9.55
C VAL A 55 0.72 -10.99 9.82
N GLN A 56 1.87 -11.18 10.44
CA GLN A 56 2.41 -12.49 10.80
C GLN A 56 3.17 -12.40 12.13
N ALA A 57 3.48 -13.56 12.72
CA ALA A 57 4.14 -13.61 14.03
C ALA A 57 5.51 -12.91 14.04
N SER A 58 6.22 -12.89 12.91
CA SER A 58 7.55 -12.28 12.79
C SER A 58 7.54 -10.74 12.74
N ASN A 59 6.42 -10.11 12.33
CA ASN A 59 6.30 -8.65 12.20
C ASN A 59 5.26 -8.01 13.13
N ILE A 60 4.57 -8.79 13.96
CA ILE A 60 3.49 -8.28 14.82
C ILE A 60 3.91 -7.11 15.74
N ASP A 61 5.15 -7.11 16.24
CA ASP A 61 5.64 -6.01 17.08
C ASP A 61 5.90 -4.72 16.28
N HIS A 62 6.27 -4.86 15.01
CA HIS A 62 6.38 -3.73 14.08
C HIS A 62 5.00 -3.16 13.76
N VAL A 63 4.01 -4.02 13.47
CA VAL A 63 2.62 -3.58 13.26
C VAL A 63 2.07 -2.83 14.47
N ARG A 64 2.34 -3.31 15.70
CA ARG A 64 1.96 -2.60 16.93
C ARG A 64 2.65 -1.24 17.05
N ALA A 65 3.92 -1.13 16.69
CA ALA A 65 4.65 0.13 16.70
C ALA A 65 4.07 1.12 15.67
N VAL A 66 3.71 0.64 14.48
CA VAL A 66 3.02 1.44 13.47
C VAL A 66 1.67 1.93 13.97
N ILE A 67 0.84 1.06 14.59
CA ILE A 67 -0.43 1.47 15.18
C ILE A 67 -0.24 2.52 16.30
N ALA A 68 0.79 2.35 17.14
CA ALA A 68 1.09 3.32 18.17
C ALA A 68 1.45 4.70 17.58
N GLU A 69 2.19 4.72 16.46
CA GLU A 69 2.51 5.95 15.75
C GLU A 69 1.28 6.57 15.08
N ILE A 70 0.42 5.74 14.47
CA ILE A 70 -0.87 6.18 13.92
C ILE A 70 -1.72 6.83 15.01
N ASN A 71 -1.92 6.18 16.16
CA ASN A 71 -2.71 6.74 17.25
C ASN A 71 -2.09 8.02 17.83
N ARG A 72 -0.74 8.11 17.89
CA ARG A 72 -0.03 9.32 18.31
C ARG A 72 -0.31 10.52 17.41
N LEU A 73 -0.55 10.28 16.13
CA LEU A 73 -0.91 11.30 15.15
C LEU A 73 -2.40 11.70 15.23
N GLU A 74 -3.22 11.04 16.05
CA GLU A 74 -4.65 11.36 16.25
C GLU A 74 -5.42 11.58 14.93
N PRO A 75 -5.43 10.59 14.00
CA PRO A 75 -6.07 10.74 12.70
C PRO A 75 -7.60 10.87 12.81
N THR A 76 -8.20 11.55 11.85
CA THR A 76 -9.66 11.65 11.73
C THR A 76 -10.26 10.32 11.28
N ILE A 77 -9.61 9.64 10.34
CA ILE A 77 -9.91 8.30 9.86
C ILE A 77 -8.61 7.59 9.42
N VAL A 78 -8.63 6.26 9.40
CA VAL A 78 -7.57 5.42 8.87
C VAL A 78 -8.09 4.65 7.67
N LEU A 79 -7.34 4.65 6.58
CA LEU A 79 -7.59 3.89 5.35
C LEU A 79 -6.54 2.79 5.21
N ILE A 80 -6.96 1.55 4.91
CA ILE A 80 -6.05 0.41 4.72
C ILE A 80 -6.22 -0.21 3.33
N GLY A 81 -5.16 -0.21 2.52
CA GLY A 81 -5.19 -0.64 1.12
C GLY A 81 -5.10 -2.15 0.87
N GLY A 82 -5.51 -3.00 1.82
CA GLY A 82 -5.47 -4.46 1.68
C GLY A 82 -4.12 -5.13 1.98
N ASP A 83 -4.09 -6.44 1.76
CA ASP A 83 -3.01 -7.39 2.08
C ASP A 83 -2.75 -7.54 3.58
N PHE A 84 -3.83 -7.84 4.31
CA PHE A 84 -3.83 -8.07 5.75
C PHE A 84 -3.04 -9.30 6.17
N VAL A 85 -2.93 -10.29 5.28
CA VAL A 85 -2.29 -11.59 5.51
C VAL A 85 -1.29 -11.91 4.39
N THR A 86 -0.47 -12.95 4.58
CA THR A 86 0.43 -13.47 3.53
C THR A 86 -0.26 -14.49 2.63
N GLY A 87 -1.38 -15.06 3.09
CA GLY A 87 -2.10 -16.14 2.41
C GLY A 87 -1.68 -17.54 2.85
N GLU A 88 -0.64 -17.69 3.68
CA GLU A 88 -0.21 -18.99 4.22
C GLU A 88 -0.85 -19.32 5.59
N GLU A 89 -1.57 -18.38 6.19
CA GLU A 89 -2.12 -18.48 7.54
C GLU A 89 -3.25 -19.52 7.63
N GLU A 90 -3.29 -20.23 8.77
CA GLU A 90 -4.34 -21.20 9.11
C GLU A 90 -5.43 -20.60 10.03
N ASP A 91 -5.14 -19.50 10.74
CA ASP A 91 -6.10 -18.74 11.55
C ASP A 91 -5.79 -17.22 11.51
N PHE A 92 -6.76 -16.40 11.94
CA PHE A 92 -6.69 -14.94 11.89
C PHE A 92 -6.49 -14.29 13.27
N ALA A 93 -5.97 -15.02 14.27
CA ALA A 93 -5.88 -14.49 15.64
C ALA A 93 -5.03 -13.22 15.74
N LEU A 94 -4.01 -13.07 14.89
CA LEU A 94 -3.15 -11.88 14.87
C LEU A 94 -3.86 -10.62 14.36
N GLN A 95 -5.01 -10.76 13.68
CA GLN A 95 -5.83 -9.63 13.23
C GLN A 95 -6.51 -8.91 14.42
N GLU A 96 -6.47 -9.47 15.63
CA GLU A 96 -6.86 -8.76 16.87
C GLU A 96 -6.09 -7.44 17.05
N VAL A 97 -4.90 -7.34 16.45
CA VAL A 97 -4.05 -6.14 16.53
C VAL A 97 -4.78 -4.87 16.07
N TRP A 98 -5.70 -4.96 15.11
CA TRP A 98 -6.41 -3.80 14.57
C TRP A 98 -7.38 -3.14 15.55
N SER A 99 -7.84 -3.88 16.57
CA SER A 99 -8.68 -3.34 17.64
C SER A 99 -7.99 -2.25 18.48
N GLN A 100 -6.67 -2.10 18.29
CA GLN A 100 -5.85 -1.08 18.96
C GLN A 100 -5.85 0.26 18.21
N LEU A 101 -6.40 0.35 16.99
CA LEU A 101 -6.56 1.62 16.29
C LEU A 101 -7.66 2.46 16.97
N ASP A 102 -7.33 3.69 17.34
CA ASP A 102 -8.27 4.56 18.07
C ASP A 102 -9.28 5.27 17.14
N ALA A 103 -8.96 5.39 15.84
CA ALA A 103 -9.76 6.10 14.85
C ALA A 103 -10.63 5.14 14.01
N PRO A 104 -11.75 5.63 13.43
CA PRO A 104 -12.56 4.87 12.49
C PRO A 104 -11.70 4.37 11.32
N THR A 105 -11.74 3.08 11.05
CA THR A 105 -10.86 2.42 10.08
C THR A 105 -11.68 1.78 8.95
N TYR A 106 -11.28 2.10 7.71
CA TYR A 106 -11.91 1.58 6.49
C TYR A 106 -10.85 0.91 5.62
N ALA A 107 -11.20 -0.21 5.00
CA ALA A 107 -10.24 -0.99 4.23
C ALA A 107 -10.83 -1.54 2.93
N VAL A 108 -9.95 -1.94 2.02
CA VAL A 108 -10.24 -2.90 0.95
C VAL A 108 -9.41 -4.16 1.17
N LEU A 109 -9.66 -5.20 0.38
CA LEU A 109 -8.83 -6.39 0.35
C LEU A 109 -7.75 -6.29 -0.73
N GLY A 110 -6.69 -7.06 -0.54
CA GLY A 110 -5.64 -7.29 -1.52
C GLY A 110 -5.58 -8.73 -2.02
N ASN A 111 -4.62 -9.01 -2.88
CA ASN A 111 -4.57 -10.29 -3.59
C ASN A 111 -4.15 -11.43 -2.64
N HIS A 112 -3.36 -11.14 -1.59
CA HIS A 112 -3.01 -12.12 -0.57
C HIS A 112 -4.21 -12.51 0.30
N ASP A 113 -5.16 -11.57 0.49
CA ASP A 113 -6.42 -11.82 1.21
C ASP A 113 -7.34 -12.80 0.46
N TYR A 114 -7.09 -13.01 -0.84
CA TYR A 114 -7.74 -14.02 -1.69
C TYR A 114 -6.85 -15.22 -2.05
N ARG A 115 -5.58 -15.24 -1.59
CA ARG A 115 -4.56 -16.23 -1.99
C ARG A 115 -4.31 -16.29 -3.49
N VAL A 116 -4.39 -15.15 -4.18
CA VAL A 116 -4.20 -15.04 -5.63
C VAL A 116 -2.90 -14.30 -5.93
N GLY A 117 -2.11 -14.80 -6.88
CA GLY A 117 -0.93 -14.08 -7.36
C GLY A 117 0.20 -13.93 -6.32
N ILE A 118 0.17 -14.72 -5.23
CA ILE A 118 1.06 -14.58 -4.07
C ILE A 118 2.49 -15.09 -4.32
N ASP A 119 2.71 -15.86 -5.39
CA ASP A 119 4.03 -16.34 -5.78
C ASP A 119 4.51 -15.69 -7.07
N GLY A 120 5.83 -15.72 -7.31
CA GLY A 120 6.42 -15.04 -8.46
C GLY A 120 5.95 -15.53 -9.83
N THR A 121 5.42 -16.75 -9.95
CA THR A 121 4.86 -17.26 -11.22
C THR A 121 3.44 -16.79 -11.43
N THR A 122 2.57 -16.96 -10.43
CA THR A 122 1.16 -16.53 -10.51
C THR A 122 1.04 -15.01 -10.54
N GLY A 123 1.89 -14.28 -9.82
CA GLY A 123 1.94 -12.81 -9.90
C GLY A 123 2.38 -12.28 -11.28
N LEU A 124 3.28 -12.98 -11.97
CA LEU A 124 3.64 -12.64 -13.35
C LEU A 124 2.46 -12.88 -14.31
N GLU A 125 1.75 -14.00 -14.15
CA GLU A 125 0.55 -14.30 -14.93
C GLU A 125 -0.52 -13.21 -14.71
N ARG A 126 -0.76 -12.80 -13.46
CA ARG A 126 -1.70 -11.70 -13.13
C ARG A 126 -1.29 -10.38 -13.75
N THR A 127 -0.03 -10.00 -13.63
CA THR A 127 0.51 -8.78 -14.27
C THR A 127 0.27 -8.77 -15.79
N LEU A 128 0.48 -9.90 -16.46
CA LEU A 128 0.24 -10.02 -17.90
C LEU A 128 -1.26 -9.97 -18.23
N ALA A 129 -2.09 -10.62 -17.44
CA ALA A 129 -3.53 -10.65 -17.61
C ALA A 129 -4.15 -9.26 -17.43
N THR A 130 -3.75 -8.50 -16.40
CA THR A 130 -4.25 -7.13 -16.17
C THR A 130 -3.94 -6.21 -17.35
N ARG A 131 -2.72 -6.29 -17.91
CA ARG A 131 -2.36 -5.51 -19.10
C ARG A 131 -3.19 -5.89 -20.33
N ALA A 132 -3.50 -7.17 -20.50
CA ALA A 132 -4.37 -7.63 -21.57
C ALA A 132 -5.80 -7.10 -21.39
N SER A 133 -6.36 -7.18 -20.17
CA SER A 133 -7.69 -6.65 -19.84
C SER A 133 -7.79 -5.15 -20.08
N ALA A 134 -6.81 -4.37 -19.61
CA ALA A 134 -6.75 -2.92 -19.85
C ALA A 134 -6.70 -2.55 -21.34
N THR A 135 -6.11 -3.41 -22.19
CA THR A 135 -6.09 -3.20 -23.64
C THR A 135 -7.44 -3.49 -24.30
N LEU A 136 -8.25 -4.37 -23.71
CA LEU A 136 -9.53 -4.83 -24.26
C LEU A 136 -10.73 -4.00 -23.78
N ALA A 137 -10.61 -3.34 -22.63
CA ALA A 137 -11.64 -2.49 -22.04
C ALA A 137 -11.73 -1.16 -22.82
N ALA A 138 -12.45 -1.18 -23.94
CA ALA A 138 -12.39 -0.13 -24.96
C ALA A 138 -12.99 1.22 -24.56
N ASP A 139 -13.77 1.35 -23.47
CA ASP A 139 -14.32 2.63 -22.96
C ASP A 139 -14.91 2.47 -21.52
N GLY A 140 -14.45 1.48 -20.75
CA GLY A 140 -15.03 1.17 -19.44
C GLY A 140 -14.08 0.39 -18.54
N TYR A 141 -14.44 0.24 -17.26
CA TYR A 141 -13.69 -0.61 -16.34
C TYR A 141 -14.12 -2.07 -16.52
N ASP A 142 -13.20 -2.95 -16.90
CA ASP A 142 -13.46 -4.39 -16.97
C ASP A 142 -12.18 -5.18 -16.66
N VAL A 143 -12.16 -5.75 -15.45
CA VAL A 143 -11.16 -6.74 -15.03
C VAL A 143 -11.77 -8.12 -14.84
N SER A 144 -12.99 -8.36 -15.34
CA SER A 144 -13.69 -9.64 -15.17
C SER A 144 -12.95 -10.82 -15.80
N ALA A 145 -12.08 -10.57 -16.79
CA ALA A 145 -11.19 -11.57 -17.36
C ALA A 145 -10.17 -12.15 -16.35
N LEU A 146 -9.94 -11.47 -15.22
CA LEU A 146 -9.13 -11.96 -14.11
C LEU A 146 -9.90 -12.92 -13.20
N ASN A 147 -11.24 -12.94 -13.27
CA ASN A 147 -12.06 -13.87 -12.51
C ASN A 147 -12.05 -15.26 -13.17
N ASP A 148 -11.01 -16.04 -12.86
CA ASP A 148 -10.79 -17.40 -13.35
C ASP A 148 -11.17 -18.49 -12.32
N GLY A 149 -11.77 -18.08 -11.20
CA GLY A 149 -12.16 -18.97 -10.10
C GLY A 149 -11.01 -19.44 -9.20
N SER A 150 -9.82 -18.83 -9.30
CA SER A 150 -8.70 -19.14 -8.40
C SER A 150 -8.77 -18.45 -7.03
N ALA A 151 -9.59 -17.41 -6.88
CA ALA A 151 -9.75 -16.69 -5.63
C ALA A 151 -10.40 -17.55 -4.54
N ASP A 152 -9.76 -17.61 -3.37
CA ASP A 152 -10.29 -18.30 -2.19
C ASP A 152 -11.29 -17.37 -1.47
N THR A 153 -12.51 -17.30 -2.00
CA THR A 153 -13.55 -16.41 -1.43
C THR A 153 -13.93 -16.82 -0.01
N ALA A 154 -13.89 -18.10 0.32
CA ALA A 154 -14.23 -18.55 1.67
C ALA A 154 -13.22 -18.03 2.71
N PHE A 155 -11.93 -18.11 2.39
CA PHE A 155 -10.88 -17.53 3.21
C PHE A 155 -11.04 -16.02 3.37
N ALA A 156 -11.34 -15.30 2.27
CA ALA A 156 -11.58 -13.85 2.33
C ALA A 156 -12.78 -13.48 3.21
N GLU A 157 -13.91 -14.21 3.13
CA GLU A 157 -15.08 -13.96 3.99
C GLU A 157 -14.78 -14.17 5.48
N GLU A 158 -13.98 -15.19 5.83
CA GLU A 158 -13.56 -15.42 7.21
C GLU A 158 -12.61 -14.33 7.72
N LEU A 159 -11.70 -13.86 6.87
CA LEU A 159 -10.81 -12.74 7.17
C LEU A 159 -11.63 -11.46 7.39
N ILE A 160 -12.55 -11.13 6.48
CA ILE A 160 -13.43 -9.95 6.60
C ILE A 160 -14.17 -9.98 7.94
N ALA A 161 -14.81 -11.11 8.29
CA ALA A 161 -15.53 -11.22 9.55
C ALA A 161 -14.61 -10.92 10.76
N THR A 162 -13.37 -11.41 10.71
CA THR A 162 -12.38 -11.15 11.76
C THR A 162 -11.95 -9.68 11.79
N LEU A 163 -11.74 -9.05 10.63
CA LEU A 163 -11.39 -7.63 10.53
C LEU A 163 -12.52 -6.74 11.09
N GLU A 164 -13.77 -7.03 10.72
CA GLU A 164 -14.94 -6.29 11.20
C GLU A 164 -15.16 -6.47 12.71
N GLU A 165 -14.94 -7.66 13.25
CA GLU A 165 -14.95 -7.91 14.71
C GLU A 165 -13.90 -7.06 15.45
N ASN A 166 -12.80 -6.70 14.77
CA ASN A 166 -11.71 -5.89 15.32
C ASN A 166 -11.77 -4.42 14.90
N GLY A 167 -12.92 -3.94 14.42
CA GLY A 167 -13.18 -2.51 14.18
C GLY A 167 -12.73 -1.97 12.82
N VAL A 168 -12.33 -2.84 11.89
CA VAL A 168 -12.00 -2.47 10.51
C VAL A 168 -13.21 -2.71 9.62
N HIS A 169 -13.77 -1.65 9.02
CA HIS A 169 -14.88 -1.79 8.08
C HIS A 169 -14.37 -2.00 6.66
N VAL A 170 -14.56 -3.21 6.12
CA VAL A 170 -14.11 -3.57 4.78
C VAL A 170 -15.15 -3.12 3.75
N LEU A 171 -14.73 -2.29 2.80
CA LEU A 171 -15.54 -1.79 1.69
C LEU A 171 -15.31 -2.68 0.46
N ARG A 172 -16.37 -3.34 -0.01
CA ARG A 172 -16.29 -4.22 -1.19
C ARG A 172 -17.20 -3.73 -2.28
N ASN A 173 -16.60 -3.07 -3.29
CA ASN A 173 -17.33 -2.54 -4.44
C ASN A 173 -18.47 -1.60 -4.03
N GLU A 174 -18.20 -0.78 -3.02
CA GLU A 174 -19.17 0.09 -2.41
C GLU A 174 -18.55 1.44 -2.05
N TYR A 175 -19.41 2.40 -1.71
CA TYR A 175 -18.95 3.71 -1.27
C TYR A 175 -19.62 4.11 0.03
N LEU A 176 -18.86 4.81 0.84
CA LEU A 176 -19.30 5.40 2.10
C LEU A 176 -19.14 6.91 2.03
N ARG A 177 -20.17 7.63 2.52
CA ARG A 177 -20.11 9.08 2.73
C ARG A 177 -20.03 9.35 4.22
N LEU A 178 -19.04 10.11 4.65
CA LEU A 178 -18.85 10.47 6.04
C LEU A 178 -18.23 11.87 6.17
N THR A 179 -18.18 12.37 7.40
CA THR A 179 -17.47 13.60 7.74
C THR A 179 -16.12 13.24 8.36
N ALA A 180 -15.03 13.71 7.77
CA ALA A 180 -13.69 13.65 8.34
C ALA A 180 -13.25 15.09 8.64
N GLY A 181 -12.85 15.37 9.89
CA GLY A 181 -12.60 16.75 10.33
C GLY A 181 -13.84 17.64 10.13
N ASP A 182 -13.69 18.71 9.33
CA ASP A 182 -14.75 19.67 9.00
C ASP A 182 -15.35 19.49 7.59
N ARG A 183 -14.99 18.43 6.87
CA ARG A 183 -15.39 18.21 5.47
C ARG A 183 -16.09 16.87 5.26
N GLU A 184 -17.00 16.84 4.29
CA GLU A 184 -17.51 15.58 3.76
C GLU A 184 -16.51 14.94 2.81
N ILE A 185 -16.37 13.62 2.94
CA ILE A 185 -15.58 12.76 2.07
C ILE A 185 -16.43 11.57 1.61
N VAL A 186 -16.20 11.17 0.36
CA VAL A 186 -16.69 9.92 -0.21
C VAL A 186 -15.51 8.98 -0.36
N ILE A 187 -15.57 7.85 0.34
CA ILE A 187 -14.58 6.78 0.22
C ILE A 187 -15.20 5.70 -0.64
N VAL A 188 -14.54 5.35 -1.74
CA VAL A 188 -14.98 4.30 -2.66
C VAL A 188 -14.01 3.15 -2.53
N GLY A 189 -14.46 2.04 -1.94
CA GLY A 189 -13.67 0.81 -1.84
C GLY A 189 -13.97 -0.09 -3.02
N ILE A 190 -12.93 -0.43 -3.78
CA ILE A 190 -13.02 -1.41 -4.86
C ILE A 190 -12.33 -2.67 -4.37
N ASP A 191 -13.01 -3.80 -4.55
CA ASP A 191 -12.49 -5.12 -4.17
C ASP A 191 -11.30 -5.53 -5.05
N ASP A 192 -10.60 -6.60 -4.69
CA ASP A 192 -9.31 -6.94 -5.28
C ASP A 192 -9.37 -7.20 -6.79
N GLY A 193 -8.45 -6.55 -7.52
CA GLY A 193 -8.42 -6.62 -8.98
C GLY A 193 -7.84 -7.94 -9.48
N TRP A 194 -6.73 -8.41 -8.88
CA TRP A 194 -6.09 -9.66 -9.31
C TRP A 194 -6.95 -10.89 -9.03
N ALA A 195 -7.72 -10.89 -7.95
CA ALA A 195 -8.73 -11.90 -7.63
C ALA A 195 -9.95 -11.85 -8.57
N GLY A 196 -10.08 -10.81 -9.39
CA GLY A 196 -11.20 -10.61 -10.30
C GLY A 196 -12.50 -10.26 -9.57
N MET A 197 -12.39 -9.67 -8.37
CA MET A 197 -13.51 -9.27 -7.54
C MET A 197 -13.88 -7.79 -7.71
N ALA A 198 -12.98 -6.96 -8.24
CA ALA A 198 -13.24 -5.55 -8.50
C ALA A 198 -14.45 -5.33 -9.44
N ASP A 199 -15.45 -4.62 -8.92
CA ASP A 199 -16.68 -4.20 -9.62
C ASP A 199 -17.06 -2.78 -9.15
N PRO A 200 -16.42 -1.72 -9.67
CA PRO A 200 -16.56 -0.38 -9.11
C PRO A 200 -18.02 0.09 -9.07
N PRO A 201 -18.49 0.61 -7.93
CA PRO A 201 -19.88 1.04 -7.79
C PRO A 201 -20.17 2.31 -8.61
N SER A 202 -21.43 2.49 -8.96
CA SER A 202 -21.91 3.78 -9.48
C SER A 202 -22.00 4.82 -8.37
N VAL A 203 -21.04 5.74 -8.33
CA VAL A 203 -21.01 6.84 -7.35
C VAL A 203 -21.77 8.06 -7.91
N PRO A 204 -22.78 8.60 -7.19
CA PRO A 204 -23.47 9.81 -7.63
C PRO A 204 -22.53 11.01 -7.59
N LYS A 205 -22.59 11.86 -8.63
CA LYS A 205 -21.83 13.11 -8.69
C LYS A 205 -21.99 13.93 -7.41
N THR A 206 -20.88 14.43 -6.89
CA THR A 206 -20.79 15.12 -5.61
C THR A 206 -19.71 16.19 -5.66
N GLU A 207 -19.81 17.19 -4.78
CA GLU A 207 -18.76 18.20 -4.57
C GLU A 207 -17.80 17.82 -3.42
N ALA A 208 -18.18 16.80 -2.63
CA ALA A 208 -17.36 16.23 -1.56
C ALA A 208 -16.08 15.62 -2.14
N PHE A 209 -14.99 15.67 -1.36
CA PHE A 209 -13.73 15.05 -1.75
C PHE A 209 -13.94 13.54 -1.95
N THR A 210 -13.59 13.01 -3.10
CA THR A 210 -13.83 11.59 -3.45
C THR A 210 -12.51 10.86 -3.60
N VAL A 211 -12.26 9.91 -2.69
CA VAL A 211 -11.09 9.04 -2.71
C VAL A 211 -11.48 7.62 -3.10
N TYR A 212 -10.71 7.05 -4.02
CA TYR A 212 -10.82 5.64 -4.40
C TYR A 212 -9.71 4.86 -3.72
N LEU A 213 -10.09 3.77 -3.06
CA LEU A 213 -9.19 2.84 -2.42
C LEU A 213 -9.18 1.55 -3.24
N ILE A 214 -7.99 1.21 -3.75
CA ILE A 214 -7.72 -0.03 -4.49
C ILE A 214 -6.47 -0.67 -3.90
N HIS A 215 -6.31 -1.97 -4.08
CA HIS A 215 -5.05 -2.62 -3.73
C HIS A 215 -4.03 -2.45 -4.87
N GLU A 216 -4.33 -2.94 -6.08
CA GLU A 216 -3.36 -2.91 -7.18
C GLU A 216 -3.48 -1.66 -8.05
N PRO A 217 -2.41 -0.85 -8.17
CA PRO A 217 -2.44 0.34 -9.03
C PRO A 217 -2.65 -0.01 -10.50
N SER A 218 -2.32 -1.24 -10.92
CA SER A 218 -2.52 -1.71 -12.30
C SER A 218 -3.99 -1.91 -12.67
N CYS A 219 -4.86 -2.04 -11.68
CA CYS A 219 -6.30 -2.21 -11.82
C CYS A 219 -7.06 -0.88 -11.64
N ARG A 220 -6.39 0.27 -11.78
CA ARG A 220 -7.03 1.59 -11.73
C ARG A 220 -7.65 1.99 -13.07
N ALA A 221 -8.66 2.84 -13.03
CA ALA A 221 -9.16 3.56 -14.20
C ALA A 221 -9.30 5.06 -13.91
N ASP A 222 -9.58 5.84 -14.95
CA ASP A 222 -9.78 7.29 -14.82
C ASP A 222 -11.19 7.60 -14.30
N TRP A 223 -11.48 7.20 -13.05
CA TRP A 223 -12.74 7.49 -12.37
C TRP A 223 -12.90 8.98 -12.07
N ASP A 224 -14.13 9.42 -11.82
CA ASP A 224 -14.44 10.77 -11.33
C ASP A 224 -14.10 10.84 -9.84
N ALA A 225 -12.81 10.98 -9.56
CA ALA A 225 -12.24 11.00 -8.21
C ALA A 225 -11.19 12.11 -8.09
N ASP A 226 -10.98 12.57 -6.86
CA ASP A 226 -9.94 13.54 -6.53
C ASP A 226 -8.59 12.86 -6.26
N LEU A 227 -8.62 11.60 -5.78
CA LEU A 227 -7.44 10.81 -5.44
C LEU A 227 -7.72 9.31 -5.56
N ILE A 228 -6.76 8.54 -6.05
CA ILE A 228 -6.70 7.08 -5.92
C ILE A 228 -5.53 6.72 -4.99
N LEU A 229 -5.78 5.87 -4.01
CA LEU A 229 -4.78 5.31 -3.09
C LEU A 229 -4.59 3.82 -3.41
N ALA A 230 -3.34 3.40 -3.58
CA ALA A 230 -2.97 2.03 -3.94
C ALA A 230 -1.72 1.52 -3.19
N GLY A 231 -1.58 0.20 -3.10
CA GLY A 231 -0.47 -0.50 -2.45
C GLY A 231 0.18 -1.52 -3.38
N HIS A 232 0.30 -2.78 -2.92
CA HIS A 232 0.66 -3.99 -3.66
C HIS A 232 2.14 -4.10 -4.09
N THR A 233 2.75 -2.98 -4.43
CA THR A 233 4.09 -2.96 -5.03
C THR A 233 5.21 -2.94 -4.00
N HIS A 234 4.90 -2.62 -2.73
CA HIS A 234 5.85 -2.40 -1.63
C HIS A 234 7.00 -1.43 -1.97
N GLY A 235 6.82 -0.53 -2.94
CA GLY A 235 7.91 0.30 -3.48
C GLY A 235 9.01 -0.49 -4.21
N GLY A 236 8.76 -1.76 -4.56
CA GLY A 236 9.71 -2.68 -5.16
C GLY A 236 10.68 -3.34 -4.17
N GLN A 237 10.56 -3.05 -2.85
CA GLN A 237 11.36 -3.50 -1.69
C GLN A 237 12.89 -3.25 -1.76
N PHE A 238 13.50 -3.33 -2.94
CA PHE A 238 14.92 -3.19 -3.22
C PHE A 238 15.14 -2.19 -4.36
N LEU A 239 15.10 -0.90 -4.03
CA LEU A 239 15.29 0.19 -4.98
C LEU A 239 16.77 0.45 -5.26
N PHE A 240 17.34 -0.37 -6.14
CA PHE A 240 18.65 -0.10 -6.73
C PHE A 240 18.59 1.13 -7.65
N PRO A 241 19.72 1.86 -7.88
CA PRO A 241 19.70 3.14 -8.58
C PRO A 241 19.00 3.15 -9.94
N ILE A 242 19.12 2.07 -10.72
CA ILE A 242 18.47 1.96 -12.04
C ILE A 242 16.95 1.79 -11.88
N ILE A 243 16.49 0.95 -10.95
CA ILE A 243 15.07 0.73 -10.69
C ILE A 243 14.45 2.01 -10.13
N LYS A 244 15.12 2.66 -9.18
CA LYS A 244 14.69 3.96 -8.65
C LYS A 244 14.54 4.99 -9.77
N GLN A 245 15.53 5.09 -10.67
CA GLN A 245 15.45 6.02 -11.80
C GLN A 245 14.27 5.74 -12.74
N LEU A 246 13.96 4.46 -12.98
CA LEU A 246 12.79 4.07 -13.79
C LEU A 246 11.48 4.45 -13.09
N ASN A 247 11.42 4.31 -11.76
CA ASN A 247 10.27 4.75 -10.95
C ASN A 247 10.09 6.27 -11.01
N ASP A 248 11.15 7.02 -10.73
CA ASP A 248 11.13 8.49 -10.73
C ASP A 248 10.74 9.07 -12.11
N GLN A 249 10.94 8.31 -13.19
CA GLN A 249 10.55 8.67 -14.57
C GLN A 249 9.14 8.20 -14.95
N GLY A 250 8.43 7.48 -14.08
CA GLY A 250 7.13 6.87 -14.40
C GLY A 250 7.19 5.73 -15.43
N SER A 251 8.38 5.18 -15.68
CA SER A 251 8.52 4.01 -16.59
C SER A 251 8.10 2.70 -15.91
N ILE A 252 8.21 2.67 -14.58
CA ILE A 252 7.58 1.70 -13.68
C ILE A 252 6.92 2.51 -12.57
N GLU A 253 5.84 2.01 -11.99
CA GLU A 253 5.10 2.70 -10.95
C GLU A 253 5.14 1.83 -9.69
N LEU A 254 6.12 2.07 -8.84
CA LEU A 254 6.37 1.31 -7.62
C LEU A 254 6.02 2.11 -6.37
N ALA A 255 6.25 3.41 -6.34
CA ALA A 255 5.86 4.24 -5.21
C ALA A 255 5.85 5.71 -5.58
N GLY A 256 4.99 6.48 -4.91
CA GLY A 256 4.85 7.92 -5.06
C GLY A 256 3.62 8.32 -5.88
N LEU A 257 3.60 9.60 -6.29
CA LEU A 257 2.49 10.21 -7.01
C LEU A 257 2.64 10.04 -8.54
N PHE A 258 1.58 9.55 -9.16
CA PHE A 258 1.45 9.38 -10.61
C PHE A 258 0.17 10.04 -11.12
N ASP A 259 0.06 10.18 -12.44
CA ASP A 259 -1.15 10.63 -13.14
C ASP A 259 -1.67 12.04 -12.78
N ALA A 260 -0.83 12.86 -12.13
CA ALA A 260 -1.11 14.23 -11.73
C ALA A 260 -1.40 15.21 -12.89
N ASP A 261 -1.08 14.84 -14.14
CA ASP A 261 -1.27 15.65 -15.34
C ASP A 261 -2.45 15.14 -16.19
N GLY A 262 -3.66 15.63 -15.90
CA GLY A 262 -4.85 15.42 -16.74
C GLY A 262 -5.55 14.07 -16.59
N ARG A 263 -5.12 13.23 -15.63
CA ARG A 263 -5.81 12.02 -15.16
C ARG A 263 -6.07 12.15 -13.66
N THR A 264 -6.78 11.19 -13.09
CA THR A 264 -6.97 11.11 -11.64
C THR A 264 -5.64 10.85 -10.93
N PRO A 265 -5.19 11.72 -10.01
CA PRO A 265 -3.97 11.52 -9.26
C PRO A 265 -4.00 10.19 -8.52
N THR A 266 -2.94 9.39 -8.66
CA THR A 266 -2.80 8.09 -8.00
C THR A 266 -1.56 8.10 -7.14
N TYR A 267 -1.73 7.83 -5.84
CA TYR A 267 -0.62 7.65 -4.92
C TYR A 267 -0.42 6.17 -4.62
N ILE A 268 0.79 5.66 -4.88
CA ILE A 268 1.18 4.28 -4.60
C ILE A 268 2.05 4.29 -3.35
N SER A 269 1.55 3.68 -2.27
CA SER A 269 2.28 3.55 -1.00
C SER A 269 3.35 2.48 -1.09
N ARG A 270 4.40 2.67 -0.29
CA ARG A 270 5.46 1.66 -0.08
C ARG A 270 5.03 0.53 0.83
N GLY A 271 3.85 0.61 1.46
CA GLY A 271 3.35 -0.34 2.46
C GLY A 271 4.10 -0.27 3.79
N ILE A 272 3.53 -0.86 4.83
CA ILE A 272 4.11 -0.80 6.19
C ILE A 272 4.99 -2.00 6.54
N CYS A 273 4.87 -3.12 5.82
CA CYS A 273 5.64 -4.36 6.04
C CYS A 273 6.26 -4.91 4.74
N SER A 274 7.05 -5.97 4.83
CA SER A 274 7.81 -6.52 3.68
C SER A 274 7.47 -7.98 3.42
N ALA A 275 7.70 -8.46 2.18
CA ALA A 275 7.76 -9.89 1.92
C ALA A 275 8.90 -10.53 2.75
N ASP A 276 8.56 -11.57 3.52
CA ASP A 276 9.48 -12.25 4.44
C ASP A 276 10.57 -13.02 3.68
N LEU A 277 11.85 -12.76 3.99
CA LEU A 277 12.96 -13.61 3.55
C LEU A 277 13.54 -14.38 4.72
N ALA A 278 13.03 -15.59 4.94
CA ALA A 278 13.49 -16.52 5.97
C ALA A 278 13.34 -16.00 7.41
N GLY A 279 12.22 -15.34 7.72
CA GLY A 279 11.91 -14.76 9.03
C GLY A 279 12.49 -13.37 9.26
N VAL A 280 12.95 -12.70 8.20
CA VAL A 280 13.59 -11.38 8.26
C VAL A 280 13.02 -10.49 7.15
N GLU A 281 12.38 -9.40 7.57
CA GLU A 281 11.98 -8.33 6.67
C GLU A 281 13.20 -7.51 6.24
N LEU A 282 13.33 -7.31 4.94
CA LEU A 282 14.46 -6.59 4.33
C LEU A 282 13.94 -5.59 3.31
N ARG A 283 14.40 -4.35 3.43
CA ARG A 283 14.20 -3.27 2.45
C ARG A 283 15.53 -2.63 2.09
N PHE A 284 15.64 -2.06 0.89
CA PHE A 284 16.83 -1.30 0.48
C PHE A 284 16.42 -0.04 -0.27
N ASN A 285 16.69 1.14 0.31
CA ASN A 285 16.25 2.46 -0.15
C ASN A 285 14.73 2.54 -0.35
N CYS A 286 13.96 1.80 0.46
CA CYS A 286 12.52 1.66 0.31
C CYS A 286 11.88 1.50 1.68
N GLN A 287 12.12 2.47 2.56
CA GLN A 287 11.59 2.49 3.92
C GLN A 287 10.06 2.31 3.95
N PRO A 288 9.48 1.54 4.89
CA PRO A 288 8.05 1.48 5.12
C PRO A 288 7.42 2.86 5.31
N GLU A 289 6.12 2.98 5.04
CA GLU A 289 5.46 4.27 4.94
C GLU A 289 4.08 4.32 5.61
N ILE A 290 3.88 5.34 6.45
CA ILE A 290 2.56 5.86 6.83
C ILE A 290 2.32 7.11 5.99
N VAL A 291 1.19 7.16 5.28
CA VAL A 291 0.81 8.33 4.49
C VAL A 291 -0.13 9.19 5.33
N LEU A 292 0.23 10.44 5.57
CA LEU A 292 -0.57 11.42 6.30
C LEU A 292 -1.07 12.49 5.32
N ILE A 293 -2.37 12.54 5.11
CA ILE A 293 -3.01 13.43 4.14
C ILE A 293 -3.58 14.65 4.89
N ASN A 294 -3.20 15.84 4.42
CA ASN A 294 -3.58 17.15 4.96
C ASN A 294 -3.43 17.21 6.49
N PRO A 295 -2.21 17.12 7.03
CA PRO A 295 -2.00 17.16 8.47
C PRO A 295 -2.48 18.48 9.09
N THR A 296 -2.96 18.40 10.33
CA THR A 296 -3.21 19.58 11.16
C THR A 296 -1.90 20.24 11.58
N ASP A 297 -1.96 21.49 12.04
CA ASP A 297 -0.79 22.19 12.61
C ASP A 297 -0.17 21.43 13.79
N GLU A 298 -0.99 20.73 14.58
CA GLU A 298 -0.53 19.92 15.73
C GLU A 298 0.17 18.66 15.26
N GLN A 299 -0.38 17.96 14.25
CA GLN A 299 0.24 16.81 13.63
C GLN A 299 1.59 17.16 12.98
N LEU A 300 1.68 18.28 12.25
CA LEU A 300 2.94 18.75 11.67
C LEU A 300 4.01 19.04 12.73
N GLN A 301 3.63 19.61 13.87
CA GLN A 301 4.55 19.86 14.99
C GLN A 301 5.01 18.57 15.69
N ALA A 302 4.20 17.51 15.62
CA ALA A 302 4.48 16.22 16.22
C ALA A 302 5.45 15.36 15.39
N LEU A 303 5.80 15.76 14.17
CA LEU A 303 6.76 15.07 13.31
C LEU A 303 8.19 15.54 13.63
N GLU A 304 9.06 14.61 14.00
CA GLU A 304 10.40 14.92 14.56
C GLU A 304 11.51 15.14 13.50
N ASP A 305 11.24 14.93 12.22
CA ASP A 305 12.23 14.94 11.12
C ASP A 305 11.71 15.62 9.84
N PRO A 306 12.57 15.98 8.86
CA PRO A 306 12.10 16.49 7.58
C PRO A 306 11.17 15.47 6.91
N VAL A 307 9.92 15.88 6.74
CA VAL A 307 8.87 15.06 6.14
C VAL A 307 8.98 15.10 4.62
N ASP A 308 8.80 13.96 3.97
CA ASP A 308 8.59 13.91 2.52
C ASP A 308 7.23 14.55 2.23
N LEU A 309 7.25 15.83 1.86
CA LEU A 309 6.06 16.61 1.52
C LEU A 309 5.79 16.54 0.02
N ILE A 310 4.60 16.06 -0.35
CA ILE A 310 4.16 15.92 -1.74
C ILE A 310 2.88 16.72 -1.92
N HIS A 311 2.91 17.69 -2.84
CA HIS A 311 1.71 18.40 -3.26
C HIS A 311 0.99 17.62 -4.35
N VAL A 312 -0.27 17.28 -4.12
CA VAL A 312 -1.12 16.55 -5.08
C VAL A 312 -2.09 17.52 -5.73
N PRO A 313 -2.01 17.73 -7.05
CA PRO A 313 -2.95 18.61 -7.74
C PRO A 313 -4.33 17.94 -7.82
N ARG A 314 -5.38 18.72 -7.63
CA ARG A 314 -6.76 18.25 -7.83
C ARG A 314 -7.08 18.18 -9.32
N LYS A 315 -7.72 17.08 -9.77
CA LYS A 315 -8.30 16.98 -11.11
C LYS A 315 -9.41 18.03 -11.23
N THR A 316 -9.23 19.01 -12.12
CA THR A 316 -10.19 20.11 -12.39
C THR A 316 -11.21 19.76 -13.45
#